data_AF-A0A553JWL3-F1
#
_entry.id   AF-A0A553JWL3-F1
#
_cell.length_a   1.000
_cell.length_b   1.000
_cell.length_c   1.000
_cell.angle_alpha   90.00
_cell.angle_beta   90.00
_cell.angle_gamma   90.00
#
_symmetry.space_group_name_H-M   'P 1'
#
loop_
_entity.id
_entity.type
_entity.pdbx_description
1 polymer ?
#
loop_
_entity_poly.entity_id
_entity_poly.type
_entity_poly.pdbx_seq_one_letter_code
_entity_poly.pdbx_strand_id
1 'polypeptide(L)'
;MLANKYGDPLSYREKNYFVNEVFHSKFLEELDREIDRSKEIFAQHHRKKYDGQFPIWAAVEYVIRNPIQTVWKYEKRRPKRNRY
;
A
#
# COMPACT_ATOMS: atom_id res chain seq x y z
N MET A 1 6.56 8.21 -14.10
CA MET A 1 5.18 8.50 -14.56
C MET A 1 4.66 7.30 -15.36
N LEU A 2 4.08 6.30 -14.69
CA LEU A 2 3.41 5.16 -15.35
C LEU A 2 1.92 5.44 -15.64
N ALA A 3 1.29 6.34 -14.87
CA ALA A 3 -0.11 6.75 -15.04
C ALA A 3 -0.39 7.43 -16.39
N ASN A 4 0.53 8.27 -16.89
CA ASN A 4 0.32 8.99 -18.15
C ASN A 4 0.45 8.10 -19.41
N LYS A 5 1.00 6.89 -19.31
CA LYS A 5 1.21 5.99 -20.46
C LYS A 5 0.07 4.97 -20.65
N TYR A 6 -0.66 4.65 -19.58
CA TYR A 6 -1.74 3.66 -19.59
C TYR A 6 -3.11 4.24 -19.19
N GLY A 7 -3.18 5.52 -18.79
CA GLY A 7 -4.41 6.29 -18.60
C GLY A 7 -5.21 5.93 -17.34
N ASP A 8 -5.25 4.66 -16.98
CA ASP A 8 -6.02 4.17 -15.84
C ASP A 8 -5.12 4.08 -14.58
N PRO A 9 -5.46 4.80 -13.49
CA PRO A 9 -4.79 4.63 -12.20
C PRO A 9 -4.85 3.21 -11.61
N LEU A 10 -5.68 2.33 -12.16
CA LEU A 10 -5.85 0.93 -11.79
C LEU A 10 -5.09 -0.04 -12.69
N SER A 11 -4.35 0.43 -13.71
CA SER A 11 -3.59 -0.45 -14.62
C SER A 11 -2.59 -1.36 -13.89
N TYR A 12 -2.17 -1.02 -12.67
CA TYR A 12 -1.33 -1.90 -11.86
C TYR A 12 -2.02 -3.21 -11.44
N ARG A 13 -3.36 -3.29 -11.53
CA ARG A 13 -4.14 -4.50 -11.30
C ARG A 13 -4.27 -5.37 -12.55
N GLU A 14 -3.94 -4.86 -13.72
CA GLU A 14 -4.00 -5.61 -14.98
C GLU A 14 -2.73 -6.45 -15.17
N LYS A 15 -2.90 -7.77 -15.14
CA LYS A 15 -1.81 -8.74 -15.31
C LYS A 15 -1.06 -8.62 -16.64
N ASN A 16 -1.73 -8.14 -17.70
CA ASN A 16 -1.19 -8.04 -19.05
C ASN A 16 -0.01 -7.07 -19.17
N TYR A 17 0.19 -6.18 -18.19
CA TYR A 17 1.33 -5.25 -18.14
C TYR A 17 2.56 -5.82 -17.42
N PHE A 18 2.48 -7.05 -16.89
CA PHE A 18 3.55 -7.64 -16.09
C PHE A 18 4.09 -8.90 -16.74
N VAL A 19 5.42 -8.99 -16.83
CA VAL A 19 6.12 -10.15 -17.41
C VAL A 19 5.90 -11.42 -16.59
N ASN A 20 5.67 -11.28 -15.28
CA ASN A 20 5.46 -12.40 -14.38
C ASN A 20 4.11 -12.27 -13.67
N GLU A 21 3.09 -12.91 -14.24
CA GLU A 21 1.73 -12.93 -13.71
C GLU A 21 1.64 -13.54 -12.30
N VAL A 22 2.52 -14.50 -11.97
CA VAL A 22 2.51 -15.17 -10.65
C VAL A 22 2.96 -14.21 -9.55
N PHE A 23 4.04 -13.46 -9.77
CA PHE A 23 4.47 -12.44 -8.80
C PHE A 23 3.48 -11.30 -8.70
N HIS A 24 2.90 -10.88 -9.82
CA HIS A 24 1.87 -9.85 -9.84
C HIS A 24 0.63 -10.26 -9.03
N SER A 25 0.13 -11.48 -9.23
CA SER A 25 -1.01 -12.01 -8.45
C SER A 25 -0.71 -12.07 -6.95
N LYS A 26 0.48 -12.55 -6.56
CA LYS A 26 0.88 -12.59 -5.14
C LYS A 26 0.99 -11.19 -4.54
N PHE A 27 1.51 -10.23 -5.30
CA PHE A 27 1.58 -8.83 -4.88
C PHE A 27 0.18 -8.26 -4.64
N LEU A 28 -0.77 -8.49 -5.56
CA LEU A 28 -2.15 -8.02 -5.40
C LEU A 28 -2.83 -8.65 -4.19
N GLU A 29 -2.65 -9.96 -3.98
CA GLU A 29 -3.21 -10.67 -2.82
C GLU A 29 -2.74 -10.06 -1.49
N GLU A 30 -1.42 -9.84 -1.35
CA GLU A 30 -0.86 -9.24 -0.13
C GLU A 30 -1.29 -7.77 0.03
N LEU A 31 -1.34 -7.01 -1.06
CA LEU A 31 -1.82 -5.63 -1.05
C LEU A 31 -3.28 -5.54 -0.59
N ASP A 32 -4.16 -6.35 -1.15
CA ASP A 32 -5.58 -6.36 -0.82
C ASP A 32 -5.79 -6.82 0.63
N ARG A 33 -5.04 -7.82 1.09
CA ARG A 33 -5.03 -8.27 2.49
C ARG A 33 -4.64 -7.16 3.45
N GLU A 34 -3.58 -6.42 3.15
CA GLU A 34 -3.10 -5.33 4.00
C GLU A 34 -4.07 -4.13 3.98
N ILE A 35 -4.65 -3.80 2.83
CA ILE A 35 -5.69 -2.76 2.73
C ILE A 35 -6.91 -3.15 3.56
N ASP A 36 -7.34 -4.41 3.50
CA ASP A 36 -8.52 -4.88 4.22
C ASP A 36 -8.31 -4.80 5.74
N ARG A 37 -7.12 -5.21 6.21
CA ARG A 37 -6.71 -5.08 7.62
C ARG A 37 -6.59 -3.63 8.11
N SER A 38 -6.36 -2.69 7.20
CA SER A 38 -6.17 -1.28 7.55
C SER A 38 -7.42 -0.72 8.22
N LYS A 39 -7.27 -0.15 9.41
CA LYS A 39 -8.33 0.63 10.07
C LYS A 39 -8.21 2.13 9.78
N GLU A 40 -7.27 2.54 8.94
CA GLU A 40 -7.04 3.96 8.68
C GLU A 40 -8.20 4.59 7.90
N ILE A 41 -8.46 5.88 8.18
CA ILE A 41 -9.61 6.62 7.65
C ILE A 41 -9.63 6.65 6.12
N PHE A 42 -8.46 6.80 5.48
CA PHE A 42 -8.34 6.82 4.02
C PHE A 42 -8.73 5.47 3.39
N ALA A 43 -8.37 4.34 4.03
CA ALA A 43 -8.73 3.01 3.54
C ALA A 43 -10.23 2.73 3.71
N GLN A 44 -10.83 3.23 4.79
CA GLN A 44 -12.29 3.18 4.96
C GLN A 44 -13.02 4.06 3.94
N HIS A 45 -12.49 5.25 3.64
CA HIS A 45 -13.04 6.14 2.64
C HIS A 45 -13.02 5.50 1.24
N HIS A 46 -11.89 4.90 0.85
CA HIS A 46 -11.77 4.24 -0.45
C HIS A 46 -12.66 3.00 -0.57
N ARG A 47 -12.82 2.21 0.48
CA ARG A 47 -13.80 1.10 0.49
C ARG A 47 -15.24 1.58 0.31
N LYS A 48 -15.65 2.62 1.04
CA LYS A 48 -17.03 3.12 0.98
C LYS A 48 -17.37 3.84 -0.32
N LYS A 49 -16.41 4.56 -0.91
CA LYS A 49 -16.68 5.48 -2.02
C LYS A 49 -16.24 4.95 -3.39
N TYR A 50 -15.26 4.05 -3.41
CA TYR A 50 -14.62 3.56 -4.65
C TYR A 50 -14.58 2.03 -4.72
N ASP A 51 -15.48 1.35 -4.00
CA ASP A 51 -15.56 -0.13 -3.97
C ASP A 51 -14.24 -0.83 -3.62
N GLY A 52 -13.41 -0.17 -2.80
CA GLY A 52 -12.09 -0.68 -2.43
C GLY A 52 -11.06 -0.60 -3.56
N GLN A 53 -11.33 0.12 -4.64
CA GLN A 53 -10.36 0.43 -5.68
C GLN A 53 -9.46 1.57 -5.22
N PHE A 54 -8.16 1.29 -5.18
CA PHE A 54 -7.14 2.26 -4.82
C PHE A 54 -6.35 2.61 -6.08
N PRO A 55 -6.24 3.90 -6.44
CA PRO A 55 -5.33 4.29 -7.50
C PRO A 55 -3.88 3.99 -7.09
N ILE A 56 -3.00 3.73 -8.05
CA ILE A 56 -1.61 3.30 -7.79
C ILE A 56 -0.85 4.21 -6.83
N TRP A 57 -1.05 5.54 -6.87
CA TRP A 57 -0.39 6.45 -5.93
C TRP A 57 -0.83 6.21 -4.48
N ALA A 58 -2.11 5.92 -4.24
CA ALA A 58 -2.63 5.62 -2.91
C ALA A 58 -2.17 4.23 -2.43
N ALA A 59 -2.12 3.24 -3.32
CA ALA A 59 -1.58 1.91 -3.02
C ALA A 59 -0.10 1.97 -2.62
N VAL A 60 0.72 2.73 -3.37
CA VAL A 60 2.14 2.95 -3.07
C VAL A 60 2.33 3.70 -1.75
N GLU A 61 1.54 4.76 -1.51
CA GLU A 61 1.60 5.48 -0.24
C GLU A 61 1.32 4.56 0.94
N TYR A 62 0.33 3.67 0.82
CA TYR A 62 0.01 2.72 1.89
C TYR A 62 1.16 1.74 2.17
N VAL A 63 1.73 1.14 1.11
CA VAL A 63 2.86 0.20 1.22
C VAL A 63 4.09 0.86 1.85
N ILE A 64 4.38 2.12 1.52
CA ILE A 64 5.54 2.85 2.07
C ILE A 64 5.27 3.32 3.51
N ARG A 65 4.06 3.82 3.79
CA ARG A 65 3.73 4.48 5.05
C ARG A 65 3.66 3.50 6.23
N ASN A 66 3.07 2.32 6.04
CA ASN A 66 2.83 1.36 7.14
C ASN A 66 4.14 0.85 7.81
N PRO A 67 5.16 0.39 7.07
CA PRO A 67 6.44 -0.03 7.65
C PRO A 67 7.16 1.12 8.37
N ILE A 68 7.13 2.33 7.79
CA ILE A 68 7.76 3.51 8.38
C ILE A 68 7.11 3.86 9.71
N GLN A 69 5.78 4.02 9.76
CA GLN A 69 5.08 4.33 11.01
C GLN A 69 5.34 3.27 12.10
N THR A 70 5.41 2.00 11.70
CA THR A 70 5.73 0.89 12.59
C THR A 70 7.13 1.06 13.20
N VAL A 71 8.15 1.31 12.38
CA VAL A 71 9.53 1.59 12.84
C VAL A 71 9.57 2.79 13.79
N TRP A 72 8.92 3.91 13.43
CA TRP A 72 8.87 5.11 14.26
C TRP A 72 8.21 4.88 15.63
N LYS A 73 7.14 4.07 15.66
CA LYS A 73 6.45 3.69 16.90
C LYS A 73 7.35 2.84 17.79
N TYR A 74 8.13 1.92 17.21
CA TYR A 74 9.11 1.13 17.96
C TYR A 74 10.26 1.99 18.48
N GLU A 75 10.81 2.89 17.66
CA GLU A 75 11.92 3.75 18.05
C GLU A 75 11.55 4.65 19.24
N LYS A 76 10.37 5.28 19.23
CA LYS A 76 9.89 6.08 20.37
C LYS A 76 9.67 5.28 21.65
N ARG A 77 9.42 3.98 21.55
CA ARG A 77 9.26 3.07 22.70
C ARG A 77 10.58 2.57 23.25
N ARG A 78 11.68 2.68 22.49
CA ARG A 78 12.99 2.31 23.02
C ARG A 78 13.37 3.33 24.10
N PRO A 79 13.60 2.89 25.36
CA PRO A 79 14.10 3.79 26.38
C PRO A 79 15.43 4.37 25.88
N LYS A 80 15.62 5.68 26.05
CA LYS A 80 16.89 6.33 25.73
C LYS A 80 17.98 5.59 26.49
N ARG A 81 18.87 4.90 25.77
CA ARG A 81 20.02 4.23 26.38
C ARG A 81 20.88 5.34 26.97
N ASN A 82 20.84 5.50 28.29
CA ASN A 82 21.70 6.45 28.98
C ASN A 82 23.13 5.98 28.74
N ARG A 83 23.87 6.74 27.93
CA ARG A 83 25.31 6.57 27.77
C ARG A 83 25.95 7.25 28.98
N TYR A 84 26.38 6.43 29.93
CA TYR A 84 27.39 6.82 30.90
C TYR A 84 28.74 6.95 30.18
#